data_AF-A0A6I2RSK6-F1
#
_entry.id   AF-A0A6I2RSK6-F1
#
_cell.length_a   1.000
_cell.length_b   1.000
_cell.length_c   1.000
_cell.angle_alpha   90.00
_cell.angle_beta   90.00
_cell.angle_gamma   90.00
#
_symmetry.space_group_name_H-M   'P 1'
#
loop_
_entity.id
_entity.type
_entity.pdbx_description
1 polymer ?
#
loop_
_entity_poly.entity_id
_entity_poly.type
_entity_poly.pdbx_seq_one_letter_code
_entity_poly.pdbx_strand_id
1 'polypeptide(L)'
;MAAKKKRLTQREKAERAAMKKQLQAEGVLPPDKPRLNRKKFARETWAEWEEFLKSDPIRAEVSLLRAVEFIAGPELPAVTPEQVGVYKALKLAVEYNKFLRKLEAEGRSKYTIGELADEVVLPIWKL
;
A
#
# COMPACT_ATOMS: atom_id res chain seq x y z
N MET A 1 -3.96 -30.16 12.96
CA MET A 1 -4.73 -29.42 13.99
C MET A 1 -3.76 -28.58 14.81
N ALA A 2 -3.76 -27.25 14.69
CA ALA A 2 -2.88 -26.40 15.49
C ALA A 2 -3.33 -26.41 16.96
N ALA A 3 -2.43 -26.74 17.89
CA ALA A 3 -2.73 -26.80 19.32
C ALA A 3 -3.19 -25.42 19.83
N LYS A 4 -4.33 -25.40 20.54
CA LYS A 4 -4.94 -24.17 21.05
C LYS A 4 -4.02 -23.53 22.09
N LYS A 5 -3.39 -22.40 21.73
CA LYS A 5 -2.42 -21.69 22.59
C LYS A 5 -3.12 -21.17 23.85
N LYS A 6 -2.61 -21.52 25.04
CA LYS A 6 -3.17 -21.10 26.33
C LYS A 6 -3.20 -19.56 26.41
N ARG A 7 -4.36 -18.98 26.75
CA ARG A 7 -4.48 -17.53 26.97
C ARG A 7 -3.70 -17.16 28.22
N LEU A 8 -2.79 -16.19 28.09
CA LEU A 8 -2.07 -15.61 29.21
C LEU A 8 -3.04 -14.86 30.13
N THR A 9 -2.86 -15.07 31.43
CA THR A 9 -3.45 -14.28 32.51
C THR A 9 -2.91 -12.85 32.48
N GLN A 10 -3.59 -11.92 33.17
CA GLN A 10 -3.12 -10.53 33.25
C GLN A 10 -1.76 -10.42 33.97
N ARG A 11 -1.53 -11.25 34.98
CA ARG A 11 -0.27 -11.32 35.71
C ARG A 11 0.89 -11.71 34.79
N GLU A 12 0.74 -12.76 34.01
CA GLU A 12 1.79 -13.21 33.09
C GLU A 12 2.10 -12.17 32.00
N LYS A 13 1.11 -11.38 31.56
CA LYS A 13 1.34 -10.27 30.63
C LYS A 13 2.16 -9.14 31.26
N ALA A 14 1.88 -8.80 32.52
CA ALA A 14 2.61 -7.78 33.26
C ALA A 14 4.07 -8.21 33.51
N GLU A 15 4.28 -9.45 33.93
CA GLU A 15 5.62 -10.02 34.14
C GLU A 15 6.44 -10.01 32.84
N ARG A 16 5.84 -10.41 31.71
CA ARG A 16 6.51 -10.34 30.39
C ARG A 16 6.85 -8.91 29.98
N ALA A 17 5.97 -7.95 30.23
CA ALA A 17 6.23 -6.54 29.91
C ALA A 17 7.37 -5.96 30.76
N ALA A 18 7.44 -6.31 32.05
CA ALA A 18 8.52 -5.90 32.94
C ALA A 18 9.86 -6.49 32.50
N MET A 19 9.90 -7.80 32.23
CA MET A 19 11.10 -8.48 31.76
C MET A 19 11.59 -7.93 30.41
N LYS A 20 10.66 -7.63 29.48
CA LYS A 20 10.99 -6.97 28.22
C LYS A 20 11.66 -5.61 28.44
N LYS A 21 11.15 -4.79 29.35
CA LYS A 21 11.75 -3.48 29.66
C LYS A 21 13.15 -3.61 30.27
N GLN A 22 13.36 -4.59 31.15
CA GLN A 22 14.67 -4.86 31.72
C GLN A 22 15.68 -5.26 30.64
N LEU A 23 15.31 -6.20 29.78
CA LEU A 23 16.17 -6.64 28.67
C LEU A 23 16.44 -5.51 27.66
N GLN A 24 15.51 -4.57 27.48
CA GLN A 24 15.74 -3.36 26.69
C GLN A 24 16.72 -2.40 27.35
N ALA A 25 16.63 -2.22 28.68
CA ALA A 25 17.55 -1.38 29.45
C ALA A 25 18.98 -1.96 29.50
N GLU A 26 19.10 -3.29 29.53
CA GLU A 26 20.37 -4.02 29.47
C GLU A 26 20.95 -4.11 28.04
N GLY A 27 20.23 -3.60 27.03
CA GLY A 27 20.68 -3.61 25.63
C GLY A 27 20.57 -4.98 24.93
N VAL A 28 20.00 -6.00 25.59
CA VAL A 28 19.78 -7.34 25.03
C VAL A 28 18.67 -7.32 23.98
N LEU A 29 17.61 -6.53 24.20
CA LEU A 29 16.52 -6.32 23.25
C LEU A 29 16.56 -4.90 22.67
N PRO A 30 16.28 -4.73 21.36
CA PRO A 30 16.15 -3.41 20.77
C PRO A 30 14.92 -2.67 21.33
N PRO A 31 14.93 -1.32 21.28
CA PRO A 31 13.77 -0.52 21.65
C PRO A 31 12.57 -0.84 20.76
N ASP A 32 11.37 -0.58 21.29
CA ASP A 32 10.15 -0.81 20.54
C ASP A 32 10.08 0.09 19.31
N LYS A 33 9.92 -0.53 18.14
CA LYS A 33 9.74 0.22 16.89
C LYS A 33 8.55 1.16 17.04
N PRO A 34 8.73 2.48 16.84
CA PRO A 34 7.64 3.43 16.97
C PRO A 34 6.54 3.08 15.96
N ARG A 35 5.29 3.25 16.39
CA ARG A 35 4.15 3.08 15.49
C ARG A 35 4.24 4.12 14.38
N LEU A 36 4.10 3.69 13.12
CA LEU A 36 4.06 4.60 11.99
C LEU A 36 2.86 5.55 12.13
N ASN A 37 3.13 6.86 12.13
CA ASN A 37 2.08 7.86 12.00
C ASN A 37 1.60 7.88 10.55
N ARG A 38 0.61 7.04 10.23
CA ARG A 38 0.12 6.82 8.87
C ARG A 38 -0.35 8.11 8.17
N LYS A 39 -1.01 9.02 8.89
CA LYS A 39 -1.49 10.30 8.33
C LYS A 39 -0.35 11.26 8.02
N LYS A 40 0.68 11.29 8.87
CA LYS A 40 1.88 12.11 8.64
C LYS A 40 2.66 11.54 7.45
N PHE A 41 2.95 10.24 7.50
CA PHE A 41 3.63 9.51 6.43
C PHE A 41 2.98 9.73 5.07
N ALA A 42 1.66 9.49 4.95
CA ALA A 42 0.96 9.66 3.67
C ALA A 42 1.06 11.09 3.11
N ARG A 43 1.02 12.10 3.98
CA ARG A 43 1.09 13.52 3.56
C ARG A 43 2.49 13.91 3.11
N GLU A 44 3.51 13.53 3.88
CA GLU A 44 4.90 13.84 3.56
C GLU A 44 5.34 13.14 2.29
N THR A 45 5.05 11.84 2.15
CA THR A 45 5.34 11.09 0.93
C THR A 45 4.62 11.66 -0.30
N TRP A 46 3.38 12.12 -0.17
CA TRP A 46 2.68 12.74 -1.29
C TRP A 46 3.32 14.06 -1.71
N ALA A 47 3.73 14.89 -0.75
CA ALA A 47 4.41 16.16 -1.03
C ALA A 47 5.76 15.93 -1.72
N GLU A 48 6.58 14.99 -1.23
CA GLU A 48 7.85 14.60 -1.85
C GLU A 48 7.65 14.07 -3.27
N TRP A 49 6.62 13.23 -3.46
CA TRP A 49 6.27 12.69 -4.78
C TRP A 49 5.85 13.80 -5.76
N GLU A 50 5.01 14.74 -5.31
CA GLU A 50 4.54 15.85 -6.13
C GLU A 50 5.70 16.77 -6.55
N GLU A 51 6.64 17.04 -5.65
CA GLU A 51 7.86 17.79 -5.96
C GLU A 51 8.72 17.05 -6.98
N PHE A 52 8.93 15.74 -6.80
CA PHE A 52 9.69 14.93 -7.74
C PHE A 52 9.04 14.92 -9.13
N LEU A 53 7.74 14.66 -9.19
CA LEU A 53 6.96 14.65 -10.43
C LEU A 53 7.01 16.01 -11.16
N LYS A 54 7.00 17.14 -10.43
CA LYS A 54 7.14 18.48 -11.03
C LYS A 54 8.55 18.71 -11.59
N SER A 55 9.58 18.22 -10.90
CA SER A 55 10.98 18.46 -11.28
C SER A 55 11.47 17.59 -12.44
N ASP A 56 11.08 16.32 -12.48
CA ASP A 56 11.48 15.36 -13.52
C ASP A 56 10.34 14.34 -13.77
N PRO A 57 9.30 14.73 -14.54
CA PRO A 57 8.08 13.92 -14.68
C PRO A 57 8.33 12.53 -15.24
N ILE A 58 9.16 12.43 -16.29
CA ILE A 58 9.46 11.15 -16.95
C ILE A 58 10.21 10.23 -15.99
N ARG A 59 11.24 10.73 -15.29
CA ARG A 59 11.97 9.91 -14.33
C ARG A 59 11.10 9.51 -13.15
N ALA A 60 10.19 10.39 -12.71
CA ALA A 60 9.25 10.07 -11.65
C ALA A 60 8.36 8.89 -12.05
N GLU A 61 7.71 8.95 -13.22
CA GLU A 61 6.87 7.86 -13.74
C GLU A 61 7.64 6.55 -13.88
N VAL A 62 8.85 6.56 -14.47
CA VAL A 62 9.69 5.36 -14.59
C VAL A 62 10.09 4.80 -13.22
N SER A 63 10.43 5.68 -12.27
CA SER A 63 10.80 5.28 -10.91
C SER A 63 9.63 4.65 -10.16
N LEU A 64 8.41 5.17 -10.36
CA LEU A 64 7.19 4.59 -9.80
C LEU A 64 6.93 3.18 -10.33
N LEU A 65 7.04 2.98 -11.65
CA LEU A 65 6.91 1.64 -12.25
C LEU A 65 7.91 0.66 -11.63
N ARG A 66 9.17 1.08 -11.46
CA ARG A 66 10.20 0.26 -10.82
C ARG A 66 9.90 -0.03 -9.34
N ALA A 67 9.39 0.94 -8.59
CA ALA A 67 9.01 0.77 -7.20
C ALA A 67 7.85 -0.22 -7.02
N VAL A 68 6.88 -0.23 -7.94
CA VAL A 68 5.78 -1.19 -7.94
C VAL A 68 6.31 -2.62 -8.08
N GLU A 69 7.31 -2.86 -8.94
CA GLU A 69 7.92 -4.20 -9.10
C GLU A 69 8.58 -4.71 -7.82
N PHE A 70 9.19 -3.82 -7.02
CA PHE A 70 9.80 -4.21 -5.74
C PHE A 70 8.78 -4.65 -4.68
N ILE A 71 7.55 -4.13 -4.76
CA ILE A 71 6.50 -4.40 -3.77
C ILE A 71 5.59 -5.55 -4.21
N ALA A 72 5.21 -5.56 -5.49
CA ALA A 72 4.15 -6.38 -6.05
C ALA A 72 4.58 -7.06 -7.36
N GLY A 73 5.83 -7.55 -7.40
CA GLY A 73 6.33 -8.39 -8.49
C GLY A 73 5.46 -9.65 -8.73
N PRO A 74 5.61 -10.32 -9.87
CA PRO A 74 4.69 -11.38 -10.32
C PRO A 74 4.74 -12.66 -9.50
N GLU A 75 5.82 -12.91 -8.76
CA GLU A 75 6.01 -14.14 -7.99
C GLU A 75 6.11 -13.83 -6.50
N LEU A 76 5.00 -14.01 -5.79
CA LEU A 76 4.96 -13.88 -4.34
C LEU A 76 4.45 -15.18 -3.71
N PRO A 77 5.15 -15.74 -2.70
CA PRO A 77 4.69 -16.93 -1.98
C PRO A 77 3.32 -16.75 -1.31
N ALA A 78 2.98 -15.50 -0.97
CA ALA A 78 1.69 -15.07 -0.46
C ALA A 78 1.45 -13.61 -0.83
N VAL A 79 0.19 -13.26 -1.09
CA VAL A 79 -0.22 -11.88 -1.39
C VAL A 79 -0.80 -11.24 -0.13
N THR A 80 -0.18 -10.13 0.30
CA THR A 80 -0.63 -9.35 1.47
C THR A 80 -1.73 -8.34 1.11
N PRO A 81 -2.57 -7.89 2.07
CA PRO A 81 -3.56 -6.84 1.81
C PRO A 81 -2.96 -5.55 1.23
N GLU A 82 -1.75 -5.18 1.66
CA GLU A 82 -1.01 -4.03 1.13
C GLU A 82 -0.68 -4.22 -0.36
N GLN A 83 -0.24 -5.43 -0.75
CA GLN A 83 0.03 -5.77 -2.16
C GLN A 83 -1.24 -5.83 -3.00
N VAL A 84 -2.38 -6.27 -2.46
CA VAL A 84 -3.68 -6.20 -3.16
C VAL A 84 -4.01 -4.76 -3.54
N GLY A 85 -3.73 -3.78 -2.67
CA GLY A 85 -3.88 -2.37 -2.98
C GLY A 85 -3.05 -1.93 -4.20
N VAL A 86 -1.80 -2.39 -4.29
CA VAL A 86 -0.92 -2.12 -5.44
C VAL A 86 -1.44 -2.78 -6.72
N TYR A 87 -1.86 -4.05 -6.66
CA TYR A 87 -2.44 -4.74 -7.81
C TYR A 87 -3.74 -4.09 -8.30
N LYS A 88 -4.57 -3.56 -7.39
CA LYS A 88 -5.75 -2.76 -7.76
C LYS A 88 -5.35 -1.49 -8.52
N ALA A 89 -4.28 -0.79 -8.11
CA ALA A 89 -3.77 0.37 -8.83
C ALA A 89 -3.27 0.00 -10.25
N LEU A 90 -2.56 -1.12 -10.39
CA LEU A 90 -2.15 -1.65 -11.71
C LEU A 90 -3.37 -1.99 -12.58
N LYS A 91 -4.38 -2.64 -12.00
CA LYS A 91 -5.63 -2.96 -12.69
C LYS A 91 -6.39 -1.70 -13.12
N LEU A 92 -6.42 -0.65 -12.27
CA LEU A 92 -7.00 0.65 -12.59
C LEU A 92 -6.31 1.27 -13.80
N ALA A 93 -4.97 1.25 -13.85
CA ALA A 93 -4.22 1.78 -14.99
C ALA A 93 -4.56 1.02 -16.30
N VAL A 94 -4.66 -0.31 -16.24
CA VAL A 94 -5.03 -1.14 -17.42
C VAL A 94 -6.44 -0.82 -17.91
N GLU A 95 -7.43 -0.81 -17.01
CA GLU A 95 -8.83 -0.57 -17.41
C GLU A 95 -9.07 0.89 -17.80
N TYR A 96 -8.39 1.85 -17.17
CA TYR A 96 -8.41 3.26 -17.56
C TYR A 96 -7.89 3.45 -19.00
N ASN A 97 -6.78 2.82 -19.36
CA ASN A 97 -6.25 2.91 -20.72
C ASN A 97 -7.21 2.28 -21.75
N LYS A 98 -7.87 1.16 -21.43
CA LYS A 98 -8.90 0.57 -22.30
C LYS A 98 -10.08 1.52 -22.47
N PHE A 99 -10.52 2.15 -21.40
CA PHE A 99 -11.59 3.14 -21.41
C PHE A 99 -11.24 4.34 -22.31
N LEU A 100 -10.02 4.89 -22.19
CA LEU A 100 -9.56 5.97 -23.08
C LEU A 100 -9.53 5.54 -24.56
N ARG A 101 -9.01 4.34 -24.86
CA ARG A 101 -9.00 3.81 -26.23
C ARG A 101 -10.39 3.59 -26.82
N LYS A 102 -11.36 3.19 -25.99
CA LYS A 102 -12.77 3.09 -26.40
C LYS A 102 -13.31 4.47 -26.78
N LEU A 103 -13.07 5.50 -25.97
CA LEU A 103 -13.48 6.87 -26.29
C LEU A 103 -12.84 7.39 -27.58
N GLU A 104 -11.55 7.13 -27.78
CA GLU A 104 -10.86 7.48 -29.02
C GLU A 104 -11.52 6.84 -30.25
N ALA A 105 -11.88 5.56 -30.17
CA ALA A 105 -12.60 4.85 -31.23
C ALA A 105 -14.02 5.38 -31.46
N GLU A 106 -14.66 5.92 -30.43
CA GLU A 106 -15.96 6.62 -30.50
C GLU A 106 -15.84 8.07 -30.99
N GLY A 107 -14.62 8.57 -31.25
CA GLY A 107 -14.38 9.97 -31.62
C GLY A 107 -14.60 10.97 -30.48
N ARG A 108 -14.57 10.50 -29.23
CA ARG A 108 -14.81 11.31 -28.02
C ARG A 108 -13.49 11.63 -27.33
N SER A 109 -13.29 12.90 -26.98
CA SER A 109 -12.13 13.37 -26.21
C SER A 109 -12.44 13.71 -24.74
N LYS A 110 -13.70 13.55 -24.33
CA LYS A 110 -14.18 13.89 -22.99
C LYS A 110 -15.10 12.80 -22.44
N TYR A 111 -15.06 12.66 -21.13
CA TYR A 111 -15.92 11.78 -20.36
C TYR A 111 -16.28 12.44 -19.04
N THR A 112 -17.36 11.97 -18.43
CA THR A 112 -17.82 12.41 -17.12
C THR A 112 -17.15 11.60 -16.00
N ILE A 113 -17.11 12.17 -14.80
CA ILE A 113 -16.63 11.45 -13.61
C ILE A 113 -17.50 10.20 -13.34
N GLY A 114 -18.81 10.27 -13.65
CA GLY A 114 -19.73 9.14 -13.52
C GLY A 114 -19.33 7.96 -14.40
N GLU A 115 -19.08 8.20 -15.70
CA GLU A 115 -18.61 7.17 -16.62
C GLU A 115 -17.30 6.52 -16.15
N LEU A 116 -16.31 7.33 -15.74
CA LEU A 116 -15.05 6.80 -15.22
C LEU A 116 -15.27 5.98 -13.93
N ALA A 117 -16.14 6.45 -13.04
CA ALA A 117 -16.45 5.76 -11.80
C ALA A 117 -17.10 4.40 -12.07
N ASP A 118 -18.11 4.35 -12.94
CA ASP A 118 -18.90 3.16 -13.22
C ASP A 118 -18.13 2.13 -14.06
N GLU A 119 -17.42 2.57 -15.11
CA GLU A 119 -16.73 1.66 -16.03
C GLU A 119 -15.36 1.21 -15.52
N VAL A 120 -14.67 2.01 -14.70
CA VAL A 120 -13.28 1.75 -14.32
C VAL A 120 -13.11 1.61 -12.80
N VAL A 121 -13.50 2.62 -12.01
CA VAL A 121 -13.09 2.70 -10.60
C VAL A 121 -13.86 1.73 -9.69
N LEU A 122 -15.20 1.80 -9.71
CA LEU A 122 -16.06 1.02 -8.83
C LEU A 122 -15.94 -0.50 -9.02
N PRO A 123 -15.80 -1.03 -10.25
CA PRO A 123 -15.59 -2.46 -10.46
C PRO A 123 -14.34 -2.98 -9.74
N ILE A 124 -13.26 -2.21 -9.73
CA ILE A 124 -11.98 -2.62 -9.13
C ILE A 124 -11.96 -2.38 -7.62
N TRP A 125 -12.61 -1.31 -7.16
CA TRP A 125 -12.67 -1.01 -5.73
C TRP A 125 -13.33 -2.13 -4.92
N LYS A 126 -14.34 -2.79 -5.51
CA LYS A 126 -15.13 -3.88 -4.92
C LYS A 126 -14.43 -5.25 -4.88
N LEU A 127 -13.26 -5.40 -5.52
CA LEU A 127 -12.45 -6.64 -5.48
C LEU A 127 -11.81 -6.87 -4.10
#